data_AF-A0A970M3F5-F1
#
_entry.id   AF-A0A970M3F5-F1
#
_cell.length_a   1.000
_cell.length_b   1.000
_cell.length_c   1.000
_cell.angle_alpha   90.00
_cell.angle_beta   90.00
_cell.angle_gamma   90.00
#
_symmetry.space_group_name_H-M   'P 1'
#
loop_
_entity.id
_entity.type
_entity.pdbx_description
1 polymer ?
#
loop_
_entity_poly.entity_id
_entity_poly.type
_entity_poly.pdbx_seq_one_letter_code
_entity_poly.pdbx_strand_id
1 'polypeptide(L)'
;MKKYALFVFSGDPLCFIHVLLNALDMKERGYEAGIVLEGASTKLLPELTKPEHPLNGLWRKSLEAGLLEGVCKACSSKMGTLEAAKEQGLQLLDEMAGHPSMASYRDRGYEIITF
;
A
#
# COMPACT_ATOMS: atom_id res chain seq x y z
N MET A 1 1.47 -21.65 -3.25
CA MET A 1 0.84 -20.40 -3.74
C MET A 1 1.90 -19.31 -3.68
N LYS A 2 2.08 -18.51 -4.75
CA LYS A 2 3.09 -17.44 -4.74
C LYS A 2 2.60 -16.29 -3.86
N LYS A 3 3.50 -15.67 -3.09
CA LYS A 3 3.19 -14.57 -2.17
C LYS A 3 4.04 -13.35 -2.51
N TYR A 4 3.43 -12.17 -2.67
CA TYR A 4 4.11 -10.93 -3.06
C TYR A 4 3.73 -9.76 -2.17
N ALA A 5 4.74 -9.03 -1.68
CA ALA A 5 4.56 -7.80 -0.93
C ALA A 5 5.11 -6.65 -1.76
N LEU A 6 4.23 -5.75 -2.19
CA LEU A 6 4.55 -4.60 -3.00
C LEU A 6 4.79 -3.42 -2.06
N PHE A 7 6.05 -3.16 -1.74
CA PHE A 7 6.46 -2.00 -0.94
C PHE A 7 6.58 -0.79 -1.85
N VAL A 8 5.73 0.20 -1.60
CA VAL A 8 5.65 1.40 -2.43
C VAL A 8 6.25 2.57 -1.67
N PHE A 9 7.33 3.12 -2.19
CA PHE A 9 7.98 4.30 -1.63
C PHE A 9 7.68 5.56 -2.44
N SER A 10 7.54 5.42 -3.76
CA SER A 10 7.27 6.53 -4.67
C SER A 10 5.92 7.20 -4.40
N GLY A 11 5.93 8.54 -4.35
CA GLY A 11 4.72 9.36 -4.26
C GLY A 11 4.17 9.82 -5.61
N ASP A 12 4.71 9.34 -6.73
CA ASP A 12 4.23 9.68 -8.07
C ASP A 12 2.99 8.85 -8.44
N PRO A 13 1.82 9.47 -8.70
CA PRO A 13 0.62 8.76 -9.14
C PRO A 13 0.84 7.90 -10.41
N LEU A 14 1.71 8.33 -11.32
CA LEU A 14 2.04 7.58 -12.54
C LEU A 14 2.85 6.31 -12.25
N CYS A 15 3.64 6.29 -11.18
CA CYS A 15 4.25 5.05 -10.70
C CYS A 15 3.23 4.21 -9.93
N PHE A 16 2.39 4.86 -9.12
CA PHE A 16 1.47 4.18 -8.21
C PHE A 16 0.38 3.38 -8.93
N ILE A 17 -0.09 3.84 -10.10
CA ILE A 17 -1.04 3.07 -10.92
C ILE A 17 -0.53 1.65 -11.23
N HIS A 18 0.77 1.48 -11.49
CA HIS A 18 1.35 0.18 -11.78
C HIS A 18 1.30 -0.75 -10.58
N VAL A 19 1.44 -0.23 -9.36
CA VAL A 19 1.28 -1.04 -8.14
C VAL A 19 -0.15 -1.57 -8.06
N LEU A 20 -1.14 -0.69 -8.20
CA LEU A 20 -2.56 -1.08 -8.09
C LEU A 20 -2.93 -2.13 -9.15
N LEU A 21 -2.51 -1.90 -10.40
CA LEU A 21 -2.77 -2.84 -11.51
C LEU A 21 -2.08 -4.19 -11.29
N ASN A 22 -0.81 -4.22 -10.86
CA ASN A 22 -0.09 -5.47 -10.64
C ASN A 22 -0.64 -6.24 -9.44
N ALA A 23 -1.00 -5.58 -8.34
CA ALA A 23 -1.61 -6.25 -7.19
C ALA A 23 -2.96 -6.90 -7.56
N LEU A 24 -3.77 -6.22 -8.36
CA LEU A 24 -5.04 -6.74 -8.87
C LEU A 24 -4.84 -7.93 -9.82
N ASP A 25 -3.91 -7.86 -10.78
CA ASP A 25 -3.59 -8.99 -11.67
C ASP A 25 -3.06 -10.20 -10.89
N MET A 26 -2.15 -9.98 -9.93
CA MET A 26 -1.64 -11.05 -9.07
C MET A 26 -2.79 -11.77 -8.33
N LYS A 27 -3.75 -11.01 -7.78
CA LYS A 27 -4.93 -11.59 -7.14
C LYS A 27 -5.80 -12.38 -8.12
N GLU A 28 -6.06 -11.84 -9.30
CA GLU A 28 -6.84 -12.51 -10.34
C GLU A 28 -6.21 -13.85 -10.77
N ARG A 29 -4.87 -13.94 -10.73
CA ARG A 29 -4.10 -15.16 -10.98
C ARG A 29 -4.02 -16.12 -9.79
N GLY A 30 -4.67 -15.81 -8.68
CA GLY A 30 -4.68 -16.63 -7.46
C GLY A 30 -3.38 -16.54 -6.64
N TYR A 31 -2.62 -15.46 -6.77
CA TYR A 31 -1.48 -15.18 -5.90
C TYR A 31 -1.94 -14.44 -4.64
N GLU A 32 -1.22 -14.64 -3.55
CA GLU A 32 -1.37 -13.81 -2.34
C GLU A 32 -0.55 -12.54 -2.57
N ALA A 33 -1.20 -11.39 -2.64
CA ALA A 33 -0.54 -10.11 -2.89
C ALA A 33 -0.98 -9.08 -1.86
N GLY A 34 -0.03 -8.27 -1.38
CA GLY A 34 -0.27 -7.21 -0.40
C GLY A 34 0.50 -5.94 -0.76
N ILE A 35 -0.16 -4.79 -0.67
CA ILE A 35 0.42 -3.46 -0.89
C ILE A 35 0.78 -2.87 0.47
N VAL A 36 2.02 -2.42 0.61
CA VAL A 36 2.55 -1.72 1.79
C VAL A 36 2.93 -0.31 1.36
N LEU A 37 2.20 0.69 1.87
CA LEU A 37 2.49 2.11 1.58
C LEU A 37 3.55 2.64 2.56
N GLU A 38 4.70 3.04 2.04
CA GLU A 38 5.79 3.63 2.81
C GLU A 38 6.38 4.87 2.08
N GLY A 39 7.23 5.64 2.76
CA GLY A 39 7.92 6.77 2.14
C GLY A 39 6.98 7.89 1.67
N ALA A 40 7.18 8.37 0.44
CA ALA A 40 6.39 9.46 -0.14
C ALA A 40 5.00 9.00 -0.61
N SER A 41 4.80 7.70 -0.86
CA SER A 41 3.51 7.13 -1.30
C SER A 41 2.39 7.42 -0.30
N THR A 42 2.71 7.55 1.00
CA THR A 42 1.71 7.86 2.03
C THR A 42 1.06 9.23 1.83
N LYS A 43 1.66 10.14 1.06
CA LYS A 43 1.06 11.44 0.70
C LYS A 43 -0.14 11.32 -0.25
N LEU A 44 -0.27 10.20 -0.96
CA LEU A 44 -1.35 9.99 -1.92
C LEU A 44 -2.70 9.74 -1.25
N LEU A 45 -2.71 9.28 0.00
CA LEU A 45 -3.92 8.88 0.73
C LEU A 45 -5.11 9.86 0.65
N PRO A 46 -4.96 11.18 0.90
CA PRO A 46 -6.09 12.11 0.81
C PRO A 46 -6.55 12.37 -0.64
N GLU A 47 -5.69 12.16 -1.63
CA GLU A 47 -6.04 12.34 -3.05
C GLU A 47 -6.79 11.11 -3.58
N LEU A 48 -6.41 9.91 -3.14
CA LEU A 48 -6.99 8.65 -3.60
C LEU A 48 -8.46 8.46 -3.22
N THR A 49 -8.96 9.18 -2.20
CA THR A 49 -10.37 9.12 -1.79
C THR A 49 -11.28 10.08 -2.57
N LYS A 50 -10.70 11.04 -3.31
CA LYS A 50 -11.47 12.01 -4.09
C LYS A 50 -12.09 11.33 -5.33
N PRO A 51 -13.41 11.40 -5.54
CA PRO A 51 -14.07 10.74 -6.68
C PRO A 51 -13.53 11.15 -8.06
N GLU A 52 -13.04 12.37 -8.20
CA GLU A 52 -12.46 12.91 -9.42
C GLU A 52 -11.01 12.46 -9.69
N HIS A 53 -10.33 11.89 -8.69
CA HIS A 53 -8.95 11.45 -8.85
C HIS A 53 -8.90 10.20 -9.77
N PRO A 54 -8.04 10.17 -10.81
CA PRO A 54 -8.02 9.06 -11.78
C PRO A 54 -7.79 7.68 -11.16
N LEU A 55 -7.07 7.62 -10.04
CA LEU A 55 -6.78 6.36 -9.33
C LEU A 55 -7.85 5.97 -8.29
N ASN A 56 -8.88 6.79 -8.04
CA ASN A 56 -9.90 6.51 -7.02
C ASN A 56 -10.57 5.16 -7.21
N GLY A 57 -10.97 4.85 -8.45
CA GLY A 57 -11.59 3.56 -8.77
C GLY A 57 -10.68 2.36 -8.51
N LEU A 58 -9.40 2.45 -8.91
CA LEU A 58 -8.42 1.39 -8.67
C LEU A 58 -8.07 1.24 -7.19
N TRP A 59 -7.98 2.35 -6.46
CA TRP A 59 -7.74 2.37 -5.02
C TRP A 59 -8.86 1.66 -4.28
N ARG A 60 -10.12 2.05 -4.52
CA ARG A 60 -11.30 1.41 -3.94
C ARG A 60 -11.36 -0.09 -4.25
N LYS A 61 -11.15 -0.47 -5.51
CA LYS A 61 -11.13 -1.87 -5.92
C LYS A 61 -10.05 -2.67 -5.18
N SER A 62 -8.89 -2.05 -4.92
CA SER A 62 -7.79 -2.68 -4.17
C SER A 62 -8.13 -2.86 -2.69
N LEU A 63 -8.78 -1.88 -2.07
CA LEU A 63 -9.27 -1.97 -0.69
C LEU A 63 -10.36 -3.04 -0.54
N GLU A 64 -11.36 -3.04 -1.42
CA GLU A 64 -12.45 -4.03 -1.46
C GLU A 64 -11.91 -5.45 -1.71
N ALA A 65 -10.80 -5.55 -2.45
CA ALA A 65 -10.07 -6.79 -2.66
C ALA A 65 -9.16 -7.19 -1.47
N GLY A 66 -9.09 -6.42 -0.39
CA GLY A 66 -8.20 -6.72 0.74
C GLY A 66 -6.72 -6.76 0.35
N LEU A 67 -6.33 -5.99 -0.67
CA LEU A 67 -4.96 -5.96 -1.17
C LEU A 67 -4.07 -5.00 -0.39
N LEU A 68 -4.62 -4.10 0.42
CA LEU A 68 -3.80 -3.21 1.24
C LEU A 68 -3.47 -3.88 2.57
N GLU A 69 -2.18 -4.12 2.80
CA GLU A 69 -1.68 -4.63 4.08
C GLU A 69 -1.61 -3.52 5.13
N GLY A 70 -1.31 -2.30 4.71
CA GLY A 70 -1.33 -1.12 5.57
C GLY A 70 -0.43 0.01 5.10
N VAL A 71 -0.35 1.02 5.96
CA VAL A 71 0.40 2.26 5.75
C VAL A 71 1.45 2.38 6.85
N CYS A 72 2.69 2.69 6.48
CA CYS A 72 3.75 2.99 7.45
C CYS A 72 3.35 4.17 8.36
N LYS A 73 3.32 3.93 9.67
CA LYS A 73 2.95 4.92 10.68
C LYS A 73 3.95 6.07 10.75
N ALA A 74 5.24 5.78 10.76
CA ALA A 74 6.28 6.80 10.81
C ALA A 74 6.27 7.70 9.55
N CYS A 75 6.15 7.11 8.36
CA CYS A 75 6.08 7.86 7.11
C CYS A 75 4.82 8.71 7.02
N SER A 76 3.64 8.15 7.27
CA SER A 76 2.39 8.93 7.24
C SER A 76 2.38 10.08 8.26
N SER A 77 2.97 9.87 9.45
CA SER A 77 3.18 10.94 10.43
C SER A 77 4.10 12.04 9.87
N LYS A 78 5.25 11.66 9.31
CA LYS A 78 6.23 12.60 8.74
C LYS A 78 5.68 13.36 7.53
N MET A 79 4.80 12.73 6.77
CA MET A 79 4.21 13.27 5.55
C MET A 79 2.89 14.02 5.79
N GLY A 80 2.39 14.06 7.02
CA GLY A 80 1.18 14.79 7.38
C GLY A 80 -0.13 14.10 6.97
N THR A 81 -0.10 12.79 6.71
CA THR A 81 -1.26 12.00 6.24
C THR A 81 -1.69 10.90 7.20
N LEU A 82 -1.19 10.91 8.44
CA LEU A 82 -1.57 9.94 9.47
C LEU A 82 -3.07 9.93 9.75
N GLU A 83 -3.68 11.10 9.93
CA GLU A 83 -5.13 11.18 10.19
C GLU A 83 -5.95 10.71 8.99
N ALA A 84 -5.53 11.03 7.76
CA ALA A 84 -6.17 10.53 6.54
C ALA A 84 -6.14 8.99 6.45
N ALA A 85 -5.07 8.36 6.93
CA ALA A 85 -5.00 6.89 7.02
C ALA A 85 -6.00 6.34 8.05
N LYS A 86 -6.11 6.98 9.21
CA LYS A 86 -7.05 6.58 10.27
C LYS A 86 -8.51 6.78 9.89
N GLU A 87 -8.84 7.90 9.25
CA GLU A 87 -10.19 8.20 8.76
C GLU A 87 -10.66 7.18 7.73
N GLN A 88 -9.74 6.67 6.91
CA GLN A 88 -9.99 5.57 5.97
C GLN A 88 -10.02 4.19 6.64
N GLY A 89 -9.75 4.09 7.94
CA GLY A 89 -9.69 2.81 8.67
C GLY A 89 -8.52 1.91 8.26
N LEU A 90 -7.46 2.48 7.68
CA LEU A 90 -6.32 1.70 7.19
C LEU A 90 -5.44 1.22 8.35
N GLN A 91 -4.92 0.00 8.23
CA GLN A 91 -3.96 -0.53 9.20
C GLN A 91 -2.69 0.32 9.20
N LEU A 92 -2.29 0.78 10.38
CA LEU A 92 -1.01 1.46 10.59
C LEU A 92 0.06 0.42 10.93
N LEU A 93 1.09 0.34 10.11
CA LEU A 93 2.21 -0.58 10.28
C LEU A 93 3.34 0.14 11.01
N ASP A 94 3.74 -0.39 12.16
CA ASP A 94 4.68 0.27 13.08
C ASP A 94 5.68 -0.66 13.78
N GLU A 95 6.02 -1.79 13.15
CA GLU A 95 6.86 -2.85 13.74
C GLU A 95 8.25 -2.39 14.19
N MET A 96 9.10 -1.89 13.28
CA MET A 96 10.51 -1.57 13.58
C MET A 96 10.60 -0.25 14.38
N ALA A 97 11.37 0.73 13.91
CA ALA A 97 11.32 2.10 14.45
C ALA A 97 10.05 2.85 13.98
N GLY A 98 8.87 2.21 14.04
CA GLY A 98 7.62 2.73 13.49
C GLY A 98 7.42 2.51 11.98
N HIS A 99 8.21 1.61 11.38
CA HIS A 99 8.18 1.24 9.96
C HIS A 99 7.82 -0.24 9.77
N PRO A 100 7.16 -0.61 8.64
CA PRO A 100 6.86 -2.01 8.32
C PRO A 100 8.14 -2.81 8.05
N SER A 101 8.25 -4.00 8.63
CA SER A 101 9.41 -4.86 8.53
C SER A 101 9.35 -5.73 7.28
N MET A 102 10.17 -5.41 6.28
CA MET A 102 10.39 -6.31 5.14
C MET A 102 10.81 -7.72 5.59
N ALA A 103 11.60 -7.84 6.66
CA ALA A 103 11.98 -9.14 7.22
C ALA A 103 10.75 -9.95 7.69
N SER A 104 9.77 -9.32 8.36
CA SER A 104 8.52 -9.99 8.75
C SER A 104 7.74 -10.52 7.55
N TYR A 105 7.74 -9.82 6.41
CA TYR A 105 7.14 -10.32 5.17
C TYR A 105 7.93 -11.50 4.59
N ARG A 106 9.27 -11.42 4.56
CA ARG A 106 10.14 -12.51 4.11
C ARG A 106 9.94 -13.78 4.92
N ASP A 107 9.85 -13.66 6.24
CA ASP A 107 9.62 -14.79 7.15
C ASP A 107 8.24 -15.44 6.95
N ARG A 108 7.24 -14.64 6.53
CA ARG A 108 5.92 -15.13 6.09
C ARG A 108 5.91 -15.74 4.67
N GLY A 109 7.07 -15.82 4.01
CA GLY A 109 7.25 -16.42 2.70
C GLY A 109 6.93 -15.50 1.52
N TYR A 110 6.86 -14.18 1.74
CA TYR A 110 6.63 -13.21 0.67
C TYR A 110 7.90 -12.93 -0.14
N GLU A 111 7.74 -12.85 -1.45
CA GLU A 111 8.68 -12.15 -2.33
C GLU A 111 8.38 -10.64 -2.27
N ILE A 112 9.41 -9.82 -2.13
CA ILE A 112 9.26 -8.38 -2.00
C ILE A 112 9.58 -7.72 -3.34
N ILE A 113 8.69 -6.83 -3.77
CA ILE A 113 8.85 -5.99 -4.95
C ILE A 113 8.74 -4.55 -4.49
N THR A 114 9.72 -3.72 -4.84
CA THR A 114 9.76 -2.31 -4.44
C THR A 114 9.40 -1.39 -5.61
N PHE A 115 8.62 -0.35 -5.34
CA PHE A 115 8.15 0.66 -6.30
C PHE A 115 8.40 2.09 -5.83
#